data_AF-A0A968S925-F1
#
_entry.id   AF-A0A968S925-F1
#
_cell.length_a   1.000
_cell.length_b   1.000
_cell.length_c   1.000
_cell.angle_alpha   90.00
_cell.angle_beta   90.00
_cell.angle_gamma   90.00
#
_symmetry.space_group_name_H-M   'P 1'
#
loop_
_entity.id
_entity.type
_entity.pdbx_description
1 polymer ?
#
loop_
_entity_poly.entity_id
_entity_poly.type
_entity_poly.pdbx_seq_one_letter_code
_entity_poly.pdbx_strand_id
1 'polypeptide(L)' 'MNTTQILKTLEDYTNLNYPITFYPEVEGGYTVLIQDLPGCISTGENLQEAMENILDAKQQWLEVAIQYQDPIPLPSNMS' A
#
# COMPACT_ATOMS: atom_id res chain seq x y z
N MET A 1 17.66 -15.66 8.16
CA MET A 1 16.72 -15.21 9.22
C MET A 1 15.38 -15.02 8.54
N ASN A 2 14.28 -15.56 9.08
CA ASN A 2 13.00 -15.54 8.37
C ASN A 2 12.36 -14.15 8.55
N THR A 3 12.37 -13.31 7.52
CA THR A 3 11.94 -11.90 7.57
C THR A 3 10.52 -11.74 8.12
N THR A 4 9.65 -12.73 7.88
CA THR A 4 8.28 -12.80 8.38
C THR A 4 8.17 -12.90 9.91
N GLN A 5 9.24 -13.29 10.62
CA GLN A 5 9.24 -13.37 12.10
C GLN A 5 9.57 -12.04 12.77
N ILE A 6 10.07 -11.04 12.04
CA ILE A 6 10.52 -9.75 12.58
C ILE A 6 9.41 -8.70 12.51
N LEU A 7 8.57 -8.72 11.47
CA LEU A 7 7.48 -7.77 11.29
C LEU A 7 6.23 -8.25 12.05
N LYS A 8 5.82 -7.50 13.07
CA LYS A 8 4.67 -7.86 13.93
C LYS A 8 3.70 -6.72 14.19
N THR A 9 4.11 -5.49 13.90
CA THR A 9 3.36 -4.28 14.23
C THR A 9 2.98 -3.50 12.98
N LEU A 10 2.00 -2.60 13.10
CA LEU A 10 1.63 -1.69 12.02
C LEU A 10 2.85 -0.87 11.55
N GLU A 11 3.64 -0.37 12.48
CA GLU A 11 4.84 0.44 12.18
C GLU A 11 5.87 -0.34 11.35
N ASP A 12 6.05 -1.63 11.62
CA ASP A 12 6.97 -2.49 10.88
C ASP A 12 6.62 -2.53 9.37
N TYR A 13 5.33 -2.66 9.05
CA TYR A 13 4.86 -2.74 7.65
C TYR A 13 4.66 -1.37 7.00
N THR A 14 4.24 -0.35 7.76
CA THR A 14 4.04 1.01 7.25
C THR A 14 5.35 1.59 6.71
N ASN A 15 6.47 1.30 7.36
CA ASN A 15 7.80 1.76 6.94
C ASN A 15 8.38 1.02 5.72
N LEU A 16 7.74 -0.05 5.25
CA LEU A 16 8.18 -0.75 4.04
C LEU A 16 7.83 0.04 2.78
N ASN A 17 8.79 0.10 1.85
CA ASN A 17 8.63 0.79 0.57
C ASN A 17 7.95 -0.10 -0.46
N TYR A 18 6.63 -0.23 -0.35
CA TYR A 18 5.81 -0.90 -1.36
C TYR A 18 5.78 -0.10 -2.67
N PRO A 19 6.03 -0.73 -3.83
CA PRO A 19 5.88 -0.08 -5.12
C PRO A 19 4.45 0.44 -5.34
N ILE A 20 4.34 1.72 -5.69
CA ILE A 20 3.09 2.38 -6.03
C ILE A 20 3.06 2.60 -7.54
N THR A 21 1.93 2.26 -8.18
CA THR A 21 1.73 2.46 -9.61
C THR A 21 0.63 3.49 -9.85
N PHE A 22 0.91 4.47 -10.70
CA PHE A 22 -0.04 5.51 -11.11
C PHE A 22 -0.50 5.25 -12.55
N TYR A 23 -1.81 5.38 -12.76
CA TYR A 23 -2.46 5.27 -14.06
C TYR A 23 -3.17 6.61 -14.34
N PRO A 24 -2.75 7.38 -15.36
CA PRO A 24 -3.45 8.60 -15.73
C PRO A 24 -4.82 8.26 -16.33
N GLU A 25 -5.85 9.00 -15.94
CA GLU A 25 -7.21 8.81 -16.42
C GLU A 25 -7.55 9.74 -17.59
N VAL A 26 -8.49 9.32 -18.45
CA VAL A 26 -8.87 10.06 -19.67
C VAL A 26 -9.47 11.42 -19.35
N GLU A 27 -10.24 11.51 -18.27
CA GLU A 27 -10.91 12.75 -17.84
C GLU A 27 -10.01 13.68 -17.02
N GLY A 28 -8.77 13.26 -16.76
CA GLY A 28 -7.85 13.92 -15.82
C GLY A 28 -7.74 13.17 -14.50
N GLY A 29 -6.71 13.50 -13.72
CA GLY A 29 -6.39 12.78 -12.48
C GLY A 29 -5.71 11.44 -12.71
N TYR A 30 -5.66 10.65 -11.64
CA TYR A 30 -4.95 9.38 -11.56
C TYR A 30 -5.73 8.35 -10.74
N THR A 31 -5.78 7.11 -11.25
CA THR A 31 -5.95 5.92 -10.41
C THR A 31 -4.59 5.48 -9.90
N VAL A 32 -4.51 5.10 -8.64
CA VAL A 32 -3.25 4.72 -7.98
C VAL A 32 -3.45 3.46 -7.16
N LEU A 33 -2.47 2.55 -7.17
CA LEU A 33 -2.55 1.32 -6.38
C LEU A 33 -1.19 0.77 -5.94
N ILE A 34 -1.24 -0.05 -4.88
CA ILE A 34 -0.14 -0.88 -4.42
C ILE A 34 -0.45 -2.33 -4.80
N GLN A 35 0.18 -2.84 -5.85
CA GLN A 35 -0.10 -4.17 -6.39
C GLN A 35 0.18 -5.30 -5.38
N ASP A 36 1.17 -5.11 -4.52
CA ASP A 36 1.56 -6.06 -3.48
C ASP A 36 0.54 -6.14 -2.33
N LEU A 37 -0.39 -5.18 -2.22
CA LEU A 37 -1.47 -5.16 -1.24
C LEU A 37 -2.82 -5.22 -1.98
N PRO A 38 -3.34 -6.43 -2.28
CA PRO A 38 -4.53 -6.59 -3.12
C PRO A 38 -5.72 -5.78 -2.61
N GLY A 39 -6.29 -4.96 -3.50
CA GLY A 39 -7.42 -4.07 -3.19
C GLY A 39 -7.03 -2.72 -2.60
N CYS A 40 -5.75 -2.45 -2.34
CA CYS A 40 -5.27 -1.13 -1.94
C CYS A 40 -5.18 -0.21 -3.17
N ILE A 41 -6.30 0.45 -3.47
CA ILE A 41 -6.50 1.32 -4.64
C ILE A 41 -7.09 2.65 -4.15
N SER A 42 -6.68 3.74 -4.78
CA SER A 42 -7.24 5.07 -4.55
C SER A 42 -7.21 5.91 -5.83
N THR A 43 -7.64 7.16 -5.76
CA THR A 43 -7.65 8.12 -6.86
C THR A 43 -7.23 9.51 -6.38
N GLY A 44 -6.85 10.40 -7.29
CA GLY A 44 -6.64 11.83 -6.99
C GLY A 44 -6.58 12.67 -8.26
N GLU A 45 -6.91 13.97 -8.15
CA GLU A 45 -6.96 14.89 -9.29
C GLU A 45 -5.56 15.23 -9.83
N ASN A 46 -4.53 15.00 -9.02
CA ASN A 46 -3.13 15.18 -9.38
C ASN A 46 -2.23 14.16 -8.68
N LEU A 47 -0.95 14.12 -9.05
CA LEU A 47 0.02 13.15 -8.51
C LEU A 47 0.20 13.25 -6.99
N GLN A 48 0.17 14.47 -6.43
CA GLN A 48 0.35 14.66 -4.99
C GLN A 48 -0.86 14.11 -4.23
N GLU A 49 -2.07 14.49 -4.64
CA GLU A 49 -3.30 14.01 -4.01
C GLU A 49 -3.43 12.48 -4.13
N ALA A 50 -3.15 11.91 -5.30
CA ALA A 50 -3.17 10.47 -5.47
C ALA A 50 -2.13 9.78 -4.56
N MET A 51 -0.94 10.36 -4.39
CA MET A 51 0.07 9.84 -3.46
C MET A 51 -0.40 9.90 -2.00
N GLU A 52 -0.97 11.02 -1.55
CA GLU A 52 -1.50 11.18 -0.20
C GLU A 52 -2.62 10.15 0.06
N ASN A 53 -3.56 10.03 -0.88
CA ASN A 53 -4.70 9.14 -0.74
C ASN A 53 -4.31 7.65 -0.76
N ILE A 54 -3.30 7.23 -1.53
CA ILE A 54 -2.86 5.82 -1.51
C ILE A 54 -2.06 5.46 -0.24
N LEU A 55 -1.34 6.42 0.36
CA LEU A 55 -0.65 6.20 1.62
C LEU A 55 -1.63 6.05 2.78
N ASP A 56 -2.70 6.84 2.79
CA ASP A 56 -3.81 6.68 3.74
C ASP A 56 -4.51 5.33 3.54
N ALA A 57 -4.78 4.94 2.30
CA ALA A 57 -5.37 3.64 1.98
C ALA A 57 -4.46 2.48 2.42
N LYS A 58 -3.13 2.60 2.23
CA LYS A 58 -2.14 1.62 2.72
C LYS A 58 -2.24 1.44 4.23
N GLN A 59 -2.30 2.54 4.98
CA GLN A 59 -2.40 2.47 6.44
C GLN A 59 -3.67 1.73 6.87
N GLN A 60 -4.84 2.10 6.31
CA GLN A 60 -6.12 1.45 6.62
C GLN A 60 -6.12 -0.03 6.25
N TRP A 61 -5.55 -0.38 5.09
CA TRP A 61 -5.42 -1.77 4.65
C TRP A 61 -4.60 -2.60 5.65
N LEU A 62 -3.46 -2.06 6.09
CA LEU A 62 -2.58 -2.75 7.06
C LEU A 62 -3.25 -2.89 8.43
N GLU A 63 -3.95 -1.87 8.91
CA GLU A 63 -4.68 -1.92 10.18
C GLU A 63 -5.73 -3.04 10.19
N VAL A 64 -6.52 -3.14 9.10
CA VAL A 64 -7.53 -4.20 8.95
C VAL A 64 -6.87 -5.57 8.87
N ALA A 65 -5.85 -5.75 8.04
CA ALA A 65 -5.15 -7.03 7.89
C ALA A 65 -4.57 -7.51 9.24
N ILE A 66 -3.99 -6.60 10.03
CA ILE A 66 -3.47 -6.91 11.37
C ILE A 66 -4.60 -7.29 12.34
N GLN A 67 -5.70 -6.53 12.34
CA GLN A 67 -6.85 -6.78 13.22
C GLN A 67 -7.44 -8.18 13.00
N TYR A 68 -7.52 -8.63 11.75
CA TYR A 68 -8.07 -9.94 11.39
C TYR A 68 -7.01 -11.04 11.27
N GLN A 69 -5.74 -10.74 11.53
CA GLN A 69 -4.61 -11.66 11.40
C GLN A 69 -4.47 -12.24 9.98
N ASP A 70 -4.83 -11.45 8.97
CA ASP A 70 -4.65 -11.80 7.57
C ASP A 70 -3.15 -11.76 7.19
N PRO A 71 -2.71 -12.60 6.24
CA PRO A 71 -1.33 -12.56 5.77
C PRO A 71 -1.04 -11.26 5.01
N ILE A 72 0.04 -10.57 5.42
CA ILE A 72 0.51 -9.35 4.77
C ILE A 72 1.69 -9.70 3.84
N PRO A 73 1.55 -9.52 2.51
CA PRO A 73 2.64 -9.74 1.57
C PRO A 73 3.78 -8.74 1.80
N LEU A 74 5.03 -9.14 1.57
CA LEU A 74 6.17 -8.21 1.56
C LEU A 74 6.23 -7.45 0.22
N PRO A 75 6.87 -6.26 0.18
CA PRO A 75 7.13 -5.58 -1.07
C PRO A 75 7.91 -6.46 -2.05
N SER A 76 7.45 -6.49 -3.30
CA SER A 76 8.05 -7.26 -4.39
C SER A 76 9.48 -6.82 -4.73
N ASN A 77 9.86 -5.59 -4.42
CA ASN A 77 11.23 -5.07 -4.60
C ASN A 77 12.19 -5.47 -3.46
N MET A 78 11.69 -6.17 -2.44
CA MET A 78 12.45 -6.58 -1.26
C MET A 78 12.70 -8.09 -1.20
N SER A 79 12.26 -8.84 -2.23
CA SER A 79 12.44 -10.29 -2.40
C SER A 79 13.81 -10.67 -2.96
#